data_AF-A0A8H5HYQ1-F1
#
_entry.id   AF-A0A8H5HYQ1-F1
#
_cell.length_a   1.000
_cell.length_b   1.000
_cell.length_c   1.000
_cell.angle_alpha   90.00
_cell.angle_beta   90.00
_cell.angle_gamma   90.00
#
_symmetry.space_group_name_H-M   'P 1'
#
loop_
_entity.id
_entity.type
_entity.pdbx_description
1 polymer ?
#
loop_
_entity_poly.entity_id
_entity_poly.type
_entity_poly.pdbx_seq_one_letter_code
_entity_poly.pdbx_strand_id
1 'polypeptide(L)'
;MRRADEEFEEDCLVPTFKQSTVRVMVWGCIMKGKKGPLTVMEYAGGKKGGINARIYQEQVLDPVLLPFWTQVESERGSVSFQHDGAPAHTDHSISRFPHPPSSLNPIEAIWHELKAGVRTLQDHPTMLESLIAAVHKV
;
A
#
# COMPACT_ATOMS: atom_id res chain seq x y z
N MET A 1 -1.30 -40.36 22.09
CA MET A 1 -2.36 -39.93 23.02
C MET A 1 -1.83 -38.69 23.72
N ARG A 2 -2.31 -37.49 23.35
CA ARG A 2 -1.84 -36.23 23.98
C ARG A 2 -2.48 -36.11 25.36
N ARG A 3 -1.69 -35.73 26.37
CA ARG A 3 -2.20 -35.49 27.72
C ARG A 3 -2.68 -34.03 27.83
N ALA A 4 -3.70 -33.78 28.64
CA ALA A 4 -4.38 -32.48 28.71
C ALA A 4 -3.51 -31.35 29.32
N ASP A 5 -2.39 -31.71 29.94
CA ASP A 5 -1.40 -30.84 30.57
C ASP A 5 -0.30 -30.35 29.60
N GLU A 6 -0.20 -30.93 28.39
CA GLU A 6 0.81 -30.57 27.38
C GLU A 6 0.28 -29.60 26.30
N GLU A 7 -0.98 -29.13 26.42
CA GLU A 7 -1.63 -28.32 25.38
C GLU A 7 -0.97 -26.93 25.18
N PHE A 8 -0.21 -26.44 26.17
CA PHE A 8 0.46 -25.14 26.15
C PHE A 8 1.99 -25.22 26.14
N GLU A 9 2.58 -26.41 26.01
CA GLU A 9 4.01 -26.59 25.79
C GLU A 9 4.40 -26.03 24.41
N GLU A 10 5.45 -25.21 24.33
CA GLU A 10 5.87 -24.58 23.07
C GLU A 10 6.21 -25.62 21.98
N ASP A 11 6.73 -26.78 22.39
CA ASP A 11 7.01 -27.94 21.52
C ASP A 11 5.73 -28.60 20.95
N CYS A 12 4.56 -28.30 21.54
CA CYS A 12 3.25 -28.78 21.11
C CYS A 12 2.45 -27.76 20.29
N LEU A 13 2.95 -26.52 20.15
CA LEU A 13 2.33 -25.47 19.35
C LEU A 13 2.86 -25.51 17.92
N VAL A 14 1.99 -25.86 16.95
CA VAL A 14 2.31 -25.70 15.53
C VAL A 14 2.15 -24.21 15.18
N PRO A 15 3.19 -23.53 14.68
CA PRO A 15 3.07 -22.13 14.24
C PRO A 15 2.04 -22.05 13.13
N THR A 16 0.89 -21.44 13.42
CA THR A 16 -0.13 -21.15 12.41
C THR A 16 -0.06 -19.67 12.08
N PHE A 17 0.26 -19.36 10.83
CA PHE A 17 0.17 -18.00 10.33
C PHE A 17 -1.32 -17.60 10.25
N LYS A 18 -1.85 -17.06 11.36
CA LYS A 18 -3.16 -16.38 11.35
C LYS A 18 -2.99 -15.06 10.63
N GLN A 19 -3.16 -15.09 9.31
CA GLN A 19 -3.30 -13.87 8.53
C GLN A 19 -4.52 -13.09 9.06
N SER A 20 -4.33 -11.81 9.40
CA SER A 20 -5.46 -10.95 9.78
C SER A 20 -6.58 -11.07 8.75
N THR A 21 -7.81 -11.20 9.23
CA THR A 21 -9.02 -11.24 8.39
C THR A 21 -9.30 -9.91 7.72
N VAL A 22 -8.68 -8.83 8.21
CA VAL A 22 -8.81 -7.47 7.68
C VAL A 22 -7.58 -7.10 6.86
N ARG A 23 -7.83 -6.52 5.68
CA ARG A 23 -6.80 -5.99 4.78
C ARG A 23 -7.28 -4.70 4.17
N VAL A 24 -6.34 -3.79 3.96
CA VAL A 24 -6.55 -2.55 3.20
C VAL A 24 -5.61 -2.54 2.01
N MET A 25 -6.06 -1.93 0.92
CA MET A 25 -5.20 -1.59 -0.20
C MET A 25 -4.86 -0.12 -0.09
N VAL A 26 -3.57 0.21 -0.18
CA VAL A 26 -3.10 1.56 0.03
C VAL A 26 -2.32 1.98 -1.21
N TRP A 27 -2.57 3.20 -1.67
CA TRP A 27 -1.75 3.86 -2.67
C TRP A 27 -1.05 5.06 -2.03
N GLY A 28 0.19 5.32 -2.46
CA GLY A 28 0.86 6.56 -2.12
C GLY A 28 2.02 6.82 -3.06
N CYS A 29 2.52 8.05 -3.02
CA CYS A 29 3.69 8.44 -3.79
C CYS A 29 4.67 9.24 -2.93
N ILE A 30 5.92 9.30 -3.37
CA ILE A 30 6.99 10.06 -2.73
C ILE A 30 7.77 10.81 -3.78
N MET A 31 8.42 11.89 -3.36
CA MET A 31 9.37 12.63 -4.18
C MET A 31 10.56 13.05 -3.32
N LYS A 32 11.65 13.48 -3.95
CA LYS A 32 12.84 13.96 -3.23
C LYS A 32 12.47 15.06 -2.23
N GLY A 33 12.62 14.77 -0.93
CA GLY A 33 12.38 15.71 0.16
C GLY A 33 10.91 16.06 0.42
N LYS A 34 9.94 15.31 -0.11
CA LYS A 34 8.51 15.54 0.17
C LYS A 34 7.75 14.21 0.09
N LYS A 35 6.95 13.92 1.12
CA LYS A 35 5.95 12.83 1.06
C LYS A 35 4.81 13.30 0.16
N GLY A 36 4.33 12.42 -0.71
CA GLY A 36 3.10 12.63 -1.44
C GLY A 36 1.89 12.16 -0.64
N PRO A 37 0.70 12.17 -1.26
CA PRO A 37 -0.51 11.65 -0.65
C PRO A 37 -0.38 10.17 -0.33
N LEU A 38 -1.08 9.74 0.72
CA LEU A 38 -1.31 8.35 1.09
C LEU A 38 -2.82 8.16 1.18
N THR A 39 -3.38 7.25 0.39
CA THR A 39 -4.83 7.02 0.31
C THR A 39 -5.14 5.54 0.44
N VAL A 40 -6.21 5.22 1.17
CA VAL A 40 -6.76 3.87 1.22
C VAL A 40 -7.76 3.71 0.09
N MET A 41 -7.59 2.68 -0.72
CA MET A 41 -8.44 2.38 -1.86
C MET A 41 -9.60 1.47 -1.44
N GLU A 42 -10.79 1.76 -1.96
CA GLU A 42 -11.94 0.88 -1.78
C GLU A 42 -11.81 -0.36 -2.65
N TYR A 43 -11.83 -1.53 -2.01
CA TYR A 43 -11.63 -2.81 -2.67
C TYR A 43 -12.85 -3.72 -2.48
N ALA A 44 -13.61 -3.95 -3.56
CA ALA A 44 -14.85 -4.73 -3.52
C ALA A 44 -14.67 -6.26 -3.50
N GLY A 45 -13.43 -6.78 -3.55
CA GLY A 45 -13.12 -8.20 -3.32
C GLY A 45 -13.89 -9.20 -4.21
N GLY A 46 -13.37 -9.49 -5.40
CA GLY A 46 -13.87 -10.58 -6.26
C GLY A 46 -12.82 -11.65 -6.55
N LYS A 47 -13.24 -12.88 -6.86
CA LYS A 47 -12.37 -14.04 -7.22
C LYS A 47 -11.40 -13.80 -8.40
N LYS A 48 -11.48 -12.64 -9.07
CA LYS A 48 -10.60 -12.19 -10.16
C LYS A 48 -10.12 -10.73 -10.02
N GLY A 49 -10.48 -10.03 -8.94
CA GLY A 49 -10.54 -8.57 -8.96
C GLY A 49 -9.35 -7.88 -8.30
N GLY A 50 -8.21 -7.77 -8.98
CA GLY A 50 -7.22 -6.74 -8.63
C GLY A 50 -7.74 -5.34 -8.98
N ILE A 51 -7.00 -4.30 -8.59
CA ILE A 51 -7.24 -2.94 -9.12
C ILE A 51 -7.12 -2.99 -10.64
N ASN A 52 -8.16 -2.57 -11.34
CA ASN A 52 -8.13 -2.39 -12.79
C ASN A 52 -7.84 -0.92 -13.13
N ALA A 53 -7.55 -0.64 -14.41
CA ALA A 53 -7.22 0.70 -14.86
C ALA A 53 -8.29 1.74 -14.52
N ARG A 54 -9.58 1.38 -14.60
CA ARG A 54 -10.70 2.28 -14.27
C ARG A 54 -10.72 2.65 -12.79
N ILE A 55 -10.62 1.66 -11.90
CA ILE A 55 -10.59 1.89 -10.44
C ILE A 55 -9.35 2.72 -10.07
N TYR A 56 -8.20 2.43 -10.69
CA TYR A 56 -6.99 3.22 -10.49
C TYR A 56 -7.18 4.67 -10.93
N GLN A 57 -7.84 4.91 -12.06
CA GLN A 57 -8.13 6.26 -12.52
C GLN A 57 -9.09 6.99 -11.57
N GLU A 58 -10.24 6.38 -11.26
CA GLU A 58 -11.31 6.97 -10.46
C GLU A 58 -10.93 7.22 -9.00
N GLN A 59 -10.09 6.37 -8.40
CA GLN A 59 -9.72 6.48 -6.98
C GLN A 59 -8.33 7.06 -6.73
N VAL A 60 -7.43 7.02 -7.72
CA VAL A 60 -6.03 7.43 -7.53
C VAL A 60 -5.64 8.55 -8.48
N LEU A 61 -5.73 8.34 -9.80
CA LEU A 61 -5.16 9.31 -10.74
C LEU A 61 -5.87 10.66 -10.67
N ASP A 62 -7.19 10.65 -10.83
CA ASP A 62 -7.97 11.87 -10.94
C ASP A 62 -8.12 12.60 -9.59
N PRO A 63 -8.52 11.94 -8.49
CA PRO A 63 -8.76 12.65 -7.23
C PRO A 63 -7.51 12.87 -6.37
N VAL A 64 -6.43 12.09 -6.56
CA VAL A 64 -5.26 12.12 -5.65
C VAL A 64 -3.98 12.55 -6.35
N LEU A 65 -3.59 11.86 -7.42
CA LEU A 65 -2.30 12.14 -8.08
C LEU A 65 -2.35 13.44 -8.87
N LEU A 66 -3.41 13.72 -9.62
CA LEU A 66 -3.50 14.89 -10.49
C LEU A 66 -3.41 16.22 -9.70
N PRO A 67 -4.16 16.43 -8.59
CA PRO A 67 -4.01 17.64 -7.78
C PRO A 67 -2.60 17.80 -7.21
N PHE A 68 -2.01 16.70 -6.71
CA PHE A 68 -0.66 16.72 -6.19
C PHE A 68 0.37 17.01 -7.28
N TRP A 69 0.20 16.42 -8.48
CA TRP A 69 1.04 16.63 -9.64
C TRP A 69 1.05 18.10 -10.06
N THR A 70 -0.13 18.69 -10.25
CA THR A 70 -0.27 20.12 -10.62
C THR A 70 0.39 21.01 -9.57
N GLN A 71 0.22 20.70 -8.28
CA GLN A 71 0.91 21.42 -7.21
C GLN A 71 2.43 21.32 -7.35
N VAL A 72 3.00 20.10 -7.43
CA VAL A 72 4.47 19.94 -7.44
C VAL A 72 5.10 20.42 -8.74
N GLU A 73 4.38 20.35 -9.86
CA GLU A 73 4.83 20.89 -11.14
C GLU A 73 4.89 22.43 -11.08
N SER A 74 3.90 23.07 -10.44
CA SER A 74 3.94 24.51 -10.20
C SER A 74 5.08 24.93 -9.26
N GLU A 75 5.41 24.09 -8.25
CA GLU A 75 6.45 24.37 -7.27
C GLU A 75 7.87 24.12 -7.80
N ARG A 76 8.04 23.11 -8.66
CA ARG A 76 9.37 22.57 -9.02
C ARG A 76 9.65 22.53 -10.51
N GLY A 77 8.70 22.97 -11.34
CA GLY A 77 8.77 22.86 -12.79
C GLY A 77 8.53 21.41 -13.23
N SER A 78 9.20 20.97 -14.29
CA SER A 78 8.94 19.64 -14.86
C SER A 78 9.24 18.52 -13.86
N VAL A 79 8.23 17.71 -13.59
CA VAL A 79 8.31 16.51 -12.75
C VAL A 79 8.06 15.26 -13.59
N SER A 80 8.41 14.11 -13.06
CA SER A 80 8.23 12.83 -13.74
C SER A 80 7.61 11.79 -12.82
N PHE A 81 6.73 10.95 -13.39
CA PHE A 81 6.06 9.90 -12.64
C PHE A 81 6.73 8.55 -12.90
N GLN A 82 7.09 7.84 -11.82
CA GLN A 82 7.55 6.46 -11.85
C GLN A 82 6.48 5.56 -11.21
N HIS A 83 6.15 4.47 -11.90
CA HIS A 83 5.27 3.40 -11.42
C HIS A 83 5.80 2.05 -11.91
N ASP A 84 5.28 0.95 -11.36
CA ASP A 84 5.61 -0.40 -11.80
C ASP A 84 4.85 -0.78 -13.10
N GLY A 85 5.18 -1.95 -13.65
CA GLY A 85 4.54 -2.48 -14.85
C GLY A 85 3.19 -3.18 -14.62
N ALA A 86 2.45 -2.87 -13.55
CA ALA A 86 1.18 -3.52 -13.30
C ALA A 86 0.18 -3.29 -14.46
N PRO A 87 -0.65 -4.28 -14.83
CA PRO A 87 -1.60 -4.14 -15.95
C PRO A 87 -2.62 -2.99 -15.80
N ALA A 88 -2.85 -2.51 -14.57
CA ALA A 88 -3.71 -1.35 -14.31
C ALA A 88 -3.09 -0.03 -14.80
N HIS A 89 -1.78 -0.01 -15.08
CA HIS A 89 -1.00 1.19 -15.34
C HIS A 89 -0.76 1.48 -16.82
N THR A 90 -1.17 0.57 -17.72
CA THR A 90 -0.80 0.60 -19.14
C THR A 90 -1.53 1.62 -20.01
N ASP A 91 -2.56 2.31 -19.51
CA ASP A 91 -3.49 3.08 -20.36
C ASP A 91 -3.69 4.55 -19.95
N HIS A 92 -2.67 5.18 -19.33
CA HIS A 92 -2.84 6.53 -18.76
C HIS A 92 -2.00 7.59 -19.47
N SER A 93 -2.61 8.76 -19.68
CA SER A 93 -2.10 9.95 -20.38
C SER A 93 -1.02 10.74 -19.62
N ILE A 94 -0.44 10.16 -18.57
CA ILE A 94 0.61 10.79 -17.77
C ILE A 94 1.98 10.47 -18.38
N SER A 95 2.78 11.51 -18.62
CA SER A 95 4.15 11.39 -19.13
C SER A 95 4.97 10.46 -18.22
N ARG A 96 5.33 9.27 -18.74
CA ARG A 96 6.11 8.26 -18.03
C ARG A 96 7.56 8.69 -17.92
N PHE A 97 8.15 8.58 -16.74
CA PHE A 97 9.60 8.55 -16.64
C PHE A 97 10.13 7.32 -17.38
N PRO A 98 11.19 7.44 -18.22
CA PRO A 98 11.80 6.28 -18.85
C PRO A 98 12.33 5.36 -17.74
N HIS A 99 11.66 4.23 -17.56
CA HIS A 99 12.02 3.25 -16.54
C HIS A 99 13.29 2.51 -17.01
N PRO A 100 14.44 2.63 -16.32
CA PRO A 100 15.54 1.71 -16.58
C PRO A 100 15.11 0.30 -16.15
N PRO A 101 15.64 -0.77 -16.76
CA PRO A 101 15.29 -2.16 -16.46
C PRO A 101 15.66 -2.63 -15.03
N SER A 102 16.09 -1.73 -14.14
CA SER A 102 16.35 -2.04 -12.74
C SER A 102 15.06 -1.96 -11.92
N SER A 103 14.64 -3.10 -11.39
CA SER A 103 13.48 -3.39 -10.53
C SER A 103 13.43 -2.66 -9.16
N LEU A 104 14.06 -1.49 -9.03
CA LEU A 104 14.18 -0.75 -7.78
C LEU A 104 13.22 0.44 -7.77
N ASN A 105 12.12 0.31 -7.01
CA ASN A 105 11.21 1.40 -6.72
C ASN A 105 11.55 1.99 -5.33
N PRO A 106 11.96 3.27 -5.22
CA PRO A 106 12.34 3.89 -3.95
C PRO A 106 11.27 3.82 -2.85
N ILE A 107 9.99 3.68 -3.22
CA ILE A 107 8.89 3.65 -2.26
C ILE A 107 8.79 2.33 -1.49
N GLU A 108 9.43 1.24 -1.94
CA GLU A 108 9.38 -0.06 -1.26
C GLU A 108 9.97 -0.01 0.16
N ALA A 109 11.04 0.77 0.36
CA ALA A 109 11.59 1.00 1.68
C ALA A 109 10.60 1.73 2.59
N ILE A 110 9.84 2.69 2.04
CA ILE A 110 8.80 3.41 2.79
C ILE A 110 7.64 2.49 3.16
N TRP A 111 7.26 1.56 2.27
CA TRP A 111 6.27 0.54 2.60
C TRP A 111 6.74 -0.42 3.68
N HIS A 112 8.03 -0.74 3.73
CA HIS A 112 8.61 -1.53 4.81
C HIS A 112 8.46 -0.81 6.16
N GLU A 113 8.82 0.48 6.22
CA GLU A 113 8.69 1.29 7.44
C GLU A 113 7.23 1.46 7.88
N LEU A 114 6.31 1.73 6.95
CA LEU A 114 4.88 1.81 7.27
C LEU A 114 4.37 0.50 7.87
N LYS A 115 4.72 -0.63 7.27
CA LYS A 115 4.35 -1.96 7.77
C LYS A 115 4.96 -2.23 9.15
N ALA A 116 6.21 -1.82 9.38
CA ALA A 116 6.86 -1.96 10.68
C ALA A 116 6.14 -1.13 11.75
N GLY A 117 5.85 0.15 11.47
CA GLY A 117 5.15 1.03 12.41
C GLY A 117 3.73 0.58 12.75
N VAL A 118 2.99 0.02 11.79
CA VAL A 118 1.66 -0.57 12.08
C VAL A 118 1.79 -1.80 12.98
N ARG A 119 2.85 -2.61 12.83
CA ARG A 119 3.09 -3.82 13.64
C ARG A 119 3.55 -3.51 15.06
N THR A 120 4.16 -2.35 15.31
CA THR A 120 4.61 -1.95 16.65
C THR A 120 3.51 -1.28 17.47
N LEU A 121 2.31 -1.09 16.90
CA LEU A 121 1.16 -0.58 17.64
C LEU A 121 0.76 -1.57 18.74
N GLN A 122 0.58 -1.05 19.95
CA GLN A 122 0.20 -1.84 21.13
C GLN A 122 -1.14 -2.57 20.90
N ASP A 123 -2.12 -1.86 20.31
CA ASP A 123 -3.39 -2.43 19.88
C ASP A 123 -3.30 -2.82 18.41
N HIS A 124 -3.29 -4.12 18.14
CA HIS A 124 -3.26 -4.64 16.77
C HIS A 124 -4.63 -4.41 16.12
N PRO A 125 -4.73 -3.62 15.04
CA PRO A 125 -6.01 -3.32 14.44
C PRO A 125 -6.65 -4.58 13.83
N THR A 126 -7.77 -5.01 14.42
CA THR A 126 -8.57 -6.15 13.99
C THR A 126 -9.83 -5.75 13.20
N MET A 127 -10.07 -4.44 13.06
CA MET A 127 -11.20 -3.85 12.32
C MET A 127 -10.68 -2.98 11.18
N LEU A 128 -11.46 -2.87 10.10
CA LEU A 128 -11.11 -2.09 8.91
C LEU A 128 -10.79 -0.63 9.24
N GLU A 129 -11.71 0.04 9.94
CA GLU A 129 -11.56 1.44 10.33
C GLU A 129 -10.31 1.68 11.19
N SER A 130 -10.05 0.78 12.15
CA SER A 130 -8.87 0.87 13.01
C SER A 130 -7.57 0.67 12.22
N LEU A 131 -7.59 -0.18 11.19
CA LEU A 131 -6.44 -0.40 10.31
C LEU A 131 -6.20 0.81 9.40
N ILE A 132 -7.27 1.42 8.86
CA ILE A 132 -7.19 2.66 8.08
C ILE A 132 -6.62 3.78 8.95
N ALA A 133 -7.14 3.97 10.16
CA ALA A 133 -6.64 4.97 11.09
C ALA A 133 -5.17 4.75 11.46
N ALA A 134 -4.76 3.49 11.65
CA ALA A 134 -3.36 3.14 11.91
C ALA A 134 -2.43 3.52 10.74
N VAL A 135 -2.84 3.26 9.50
CA VAL A 135 -2.07 3.61 8.29
C VAL A 135 -1.80 5.11 8.19
N HIS A 136 -2.73 5.95 8.62
CA HIS A 136 -2.57 7.40 8.60
C HIS A 136 -1.82 7.98 9.82
N LYS A 137 -1.60 7.18 10.87
CA LYS A 137 -0.98 7.64 12.12
C LYS A 137 0.55 7.45 12.15
N VAL A 138 1.05 6.48 11.39
CA VAL A 138 2.48 6.10 11.29
C VAL A 138 3.22 7.02 10.31
#